data_AF-R5GT31-F1
#
_entry.id   AF-R5GT31-F1
#
_cell.length_a   1.000
_cell.length_b   1.000
_cell.length_c   1.000
_cell.angle_alpha   90.00
_cell.angle_beta   90.00
_cell.angle_gamma   90.00
#
_symmetry.space_group_name_H-M   'P 1'
#
loop_
_entity.id
_entity.type
_entity.pdbx_description
1 polymer ?
#
loop_
_entity_poly.entity_id
_entity_poly.type
_entity_poly.pdbx_seq_one_letter_code
_entity_poly.pdbx_strand_id
1 'polypeptide(L)'
;MFYNRLDSKAAVLKLTPGLSPELVHDLGTHVNALIIEGFGMGGIPDNNGLSQVIEVLIACGVRVIMTTQVFRGGCDLSVYEVGQSAQKLGVIPAAGMTTEYAVMRAMWALAYSYTPEDFRKLFLDERN
;
A
#
# COMPACT_ATOMS: atom_id res chain seq x y z
N MET A 1 0.80 15.05 21.96
CA MET A 1 -0.31 15.49 21.09
C MET A 1 -1.29 14.32 21.01
N PHE A 2 -2.60 14.52 21.20
CA PHE A 2 -3.59 13.44 21.09
C PHE A 2 -4.21 13.45 19.70
N TYR A 3 -4.31 12.28 19.06
CA TYR A 3 -4.99 12.08 17.77
C TYR A 3 -6.31 11.35 18.00
N ASN A 4 -7.41 11.86 17.44
CA ASN A 4 -8.77 11.40 17.72
C ASN A 4 -9.61 11.10 16.45
N ARG A 5 -8.95 10.96 15.30
CA ARG A 5 -9.59 10.71 13.99
C ARG A 5 -8.86 9.60 13.28
N LEU A 6 -9.62 8.80 12.55
CA LEU A 6 -9.16 7.78 11.62
C LEU A 6 -10.04 7.87 10.37
N ASP A 7 -9.44 7.71 9.19
CA ASP A 7 -10.20 7.47 7.97
C ASP A 7 -10.39 5.96 7.81
N SER A 8 -11.63 5.48 7.89
CA SER A 8 -11.95 4.06 7.80
C SER A 8 -11.98 3.51 6.37
N LYS A 9 -11.75 4.35 5.34
CA LYS A 9 -11.68 3.91 3.94
C LYS A 9 -10.31 3.30 3.64
N ALA A 10 -9.98 2.22 4.35
CA ALA A 10 -8.79 1.42 4.12
C ALA A 10 -9.17 -0.05 3.96
N ALA A 11 -8.52 -0.76 3.03
CA ALA A 11 -8.70 -2.20 2.86
C ALA A 11 -7.36 -2.92 2.77
N VAL A 12 -7.37 -4.19 3.22
CA VAL A 12 -6.25 -5.12 3.04
C VAL A 12 -6.63 -6.13 1.96
N LEU A 13 -5.74 -6.30 0.99
CA LEU A 13 -5.87 -7.25 -0.10
C LEU A 13 -4.66 -8.18 -0.10
N LYS A 14 -4.90 -9.48 0.02
CA LYS A 14 -3.85 -10.47 -0.11
C LYS A 14 -3.59 -10.78 -1.58
N LEU A 15 -2.35 -10.60 -2.03
CA LEU A 15 -1.97 -10.96 -3.39
C LEU A 15 -1.93 -12.48 -3.56
N THR A 16 -2.67 -13.01 -4.52
CA THR A 16 -2.64 -14.45 -4.86
C THR A 16 -2.25 -14.64 -6.33
N PRO A 17 -1.68 -15.79 -6.71
CA PRO A 17 -1.44 -16.07 -8.12
C PRO A 17 -2.76 -16.01 -8.91
N GLY A 18 -2.77 -15.27 -10.01
CA GLY A 18 -3.96 -15.09 -10.85
C GLY A 18 -5.03 -14.16 -10.26
N LEU A 19 -4.71 -13.34 -9.24
CA LEU A 19 -5.62 -12.32 -8.75
C LEU A 19 -6.08 -11.41 -9.89
N SER A 20 -7.40 -11.29 -10.05
CA SER A 20 -8.02 -10.48 -11.10
C SER A 20 -7.69 -9.00 -10.90
N PRO A 21 -7.09 -8.32 -11.89
CA PRO A 21 -6.90 -6.87 -11.86
C PRO A 21 -8.20 -6.10 -11.70
N GLU A 22 -9.31 -6.59 -12.28
CA GLU A 22 -10.64 -5.99 -12.15
C GLU A 22 -11.10 -5.99 -10.68
N LEU A 23 -10.88 -7.08 -9.95
CA LEU A 23 -11.20 -7.13 -8.52
C LEU A 23 -10.38 -6.11 -7.71
N VAL A 24 -9.10 -5.95 -8.06
CA VAL A 24 -8.22 -4.96 -7.41
C VAL A 24 -8.69 -3.53 -7.71
N HIS A 25 -9.07 -3.28 -8.96
CA HIS A 25 -9.64 -2.00 -9.38
C HIS A 25 -10.92 -1.68 -8.59
N ASP A 26 -11.88 -2.60 -8.61
CA ASP A 26 -13.19 -2.40 -7.98
C ASP A 26 -13.04 -2.14 -6.47
N LEU A 27 -12.24 -2.95 -5.77
CA LEU A 27 -11.93 -2.71 -4.37
C LEU A 27 -11.24 -1.34 -4.16
N GLY A 28 -10.25 -1.03 -5.00
CA GLY A 28 -9.47 0.20 -4.92
C GLY A 28 -10.32 1.47 -5.08
N THR A 29 -11.36 1.44 -5.91
CA THR A 29 -12.27 2.58 -6.12
C THR A 29 -13.13 2.93 -4.90
N HIS A 30 -13.24 2.02 -3.93
CA HIS A 30 -14.02 2.22 -2.71
C HIS A 30 -13.19 2.67 -1.50
N VAL A 31 -11.86 2.76 -1.63
CA VAL A 31 -10.95 3.07 -0.53
C VAL A 31 -10.01 4.23 -0.82
N ASN A 32 -9.54 4.90 0.23
CA ASN A 32 -8.51 5.92 0.17
C ASN A 32 -7.10 5.33 0.38
N ALA A 33 -7.01 4.16 1.02
CA ALA A 33 -5.78 3.38 1.12
C ALA A 33 -6.04 1.89 0.82
N LEU A 34 -5.19 1.30 -0.02
CA LEU A 34 -5.21 -0.12 -0.33
C LEU A 34 -3.88 -0.73 0.11
N ILE A 35 -3.92 -1.56 1.14
CA ILE A 35 -2.77 -2.30 1.65
C ILE A 35 -2.74 -3.64 0.93
N ILE A 36 -1.70 -3.89 0.15
CA ILE A 36 -1.48 -5.15 -0.57
C ILE A 36 -0.48 -5.99 0.20
N GLU A 37 -0.86 -7.20 0.60
CA GLU A 37 0.07 -8.18 1.15
C GLU A 37 0.71 -8.95 -0.01
N GLY A 38 1.91 -8.56 -0.41
CA GLY A 38 2.68 -9.17 -1.48
C GLY A 38 3.45 -10.42 -1.06
N PHE A 39 4.05 -11.10 -2.03
CA PHE A 39 4.95 -12.24 -1.79
C PHE A 39 6.35 -11.77 -1.40
N GLY A 40 7.06 -12.57 -0.59
CA GLY A 40 8.48 -12.35 -0.29
C GLY A 40 8.76 -10.95 0.26
N MET A 41 9.62 -10.19 -0.41
CA MET A 41 9.95 -8.80 -0.03
C MET A 41 8.99 -7.75 -0.63
N GLY A 42 7.95 -8.18 -1.36
CA GLY A 42 6.98 -7.32 -2.03
C GLY A 42 7.26 -7.14 -3.53
N GLY A 43 6.25 -6.62 -4.25
CA GLY A 43 6.31 -6.34 -5.69
C GLY A 43 4.97 -6.57 -6.37
N ILE A 44 4.85 -6.07 -7.61
CA ILE A 44 3.66 -6.26 -8.45
C ILE A 44 4.07 -7.11 -9.66
N PRO A 45 3.50 -8.30 -9.85
CA PRO A 45 3.73 -9.09 -11.06
C PRO A 45 3.23 -8.36 -12.31
N ASP A 46 3.99 -8.40 -13.40
CA ASP A 46 3.70 -7.66 -14.64
C ASP A 46 3.04 -8.52 -15.73
N ASN A 47 2.32 -9.57 -15.35
CA ASN A 47 1.87 -10.60 -16.30
C ASN A 47 0.38 -10.56 -16.65
N ASN A 48 -0.42 -9.68 -16.04
CA ASN A 48 -1.88 -9.69 -16.23
C ASN A 48 -2.60 -8.34 -16.21
N GLY A 49 -1.90 -7.20 -16.24
CA GLY A 49 -2.56 -5.89 -16.17
C GLY A 49 -2.61 -5.24 -14.78
N LEU A 50 -2.11 -5.94 -13.74
CA LEU A 50 -2.20 -5.47 -12.36
C LEU A 50 -1.39 -4.19 -12.11
N SER A 51 -0.23 -4.05 -12.77
CA SER A 51 0.59 -2.83 -12.72
C SER A 51 -0.19 -1.60 -13.23
N GLN A 52 -0.91 -1.74 -14.34
CA GLN A 52 -1.75 -0.68 -14.91
C GLN A 52 -2.93 -0.33 -14.01
N VAL A 53 -3.59 -1.32 -13.40
CA VAL A 53 -4.65 -1.05 -12.42
C VAL A 53 -4.12 -0.26 -11.23
N ILE A 54 -2.96 -0.63 -10.71
CA ILE A 54 -2.34 0.07 -9.58
C ILE A 54 -1.95 1.50 -9.96
N GLU A 55 -1.40 1.70 -11.16
CA GLU A 55 -1.11 3.03 -11.71
C GLU A 55 -2.37 3.90 -11.76
N VAL A 56 -3.49 3.38 -12.26
CA VAL A 56 -4.78 4.08 -12.31
C VAL A 56 -5.28 4.44 -10.91
N LEU A 57 -5.25 3.50 -9.96
CA LEU A 57 -5.68 3.76 -8.58
C LEU A 57 -4.86 4.86 -7.92
N ILE A 58 -3.54 4.83 -8.11
CA ILE A 58 -2.62 5.87 -7.60
C ILE A 58 -2.94 7.23 -8.24
N ALA A 59 -3.18 7.26 -9.56
CA ALA A 59 -3.59 8.48 -10.28
C ALA A 59 -4.93 9.03 -9.79
N CYS A 60 -5.86 8.17 -9.35
CA CYS A 60 -7.12 8.54 -8.71
C CYS A 60 -6.96 8.97 -7.23
N GLY A 61 -5.74 8.95 -6.69
CA GLY A 61 -5.44 9.41 -5.34
C GLY A 61 -5.47 8.33 -4.26
N VAL A 62 -5.66 7.05 -4.62
CA VAL A 62 -5.58 5.94 -3.66
C VAL A 62 -4.14 5.76 -3.18
N ARG A 63 -3.95 5.65 -1.87
CA ARG A 63 -2.65 5.32 -1.27
C ARG A 63 -2.43 3.82 -1.35
N VAL A 64 -1.74 3.36 -2.38
CA VAL A 64 -1.38 1.96 -2.53
C VAL A 64 -0.12 1.66 -1.72
N ILE A 65 -0.26 0.79 -0.74
CA ILE A 65 0.79 0.42 0.22
C ILE A 65 1.10 -1.06 0.02
N MET A 66 2.38 -1.42 -0.03
CA MET A 66 2.80 -2.82 -0.11
C MET A 66 3.38 -3.26 1.24
N THR A 67 2.84 -4.35 1.76
CA THR A 67 3.44 -5.13 2.85
C THR A 67 3.72 -6.54 2.34
N THR A 68 4.12 -7.44 3.24
CA THR A 68 4.41 -8.84 2.91
C THR A 68 3.46 -9.81 3.62
N GLN A 69 3.19 -10.94 3.00
CA GLN A 69 2.55 -12.10 3.62
C GLN A 69 3.50 -12.85 4.58
N VAL A 70 4.81 -12.57 4.50
CA VAL A 70 5.82 -13.23 5.33
C VAL A 70 5.78 -12.66 6.74
N PHE A 71 5.61 -13.54 7.73
CA PHE A 71 5.47 -13.14 9.14
C PHE A 71 6.68 -12.37 9.72
N ARG A 72 7.90 -12.60 9.20
CA ARG A 72 9.13 -11.93 9.63
C ARG A 72 9.96 -11.52 8.42
N GLY A 73 10.50 -10.30 8.44
CA GLY A 73 11.42 -9.79 7.40
C GLY A 73 10.95 -8.50 6.74
N GLY A 74 9.66 -8.16 6.83
CA GLY A 74 9.11 -6.92 6.29
C GLY A 74 9.09 -6.88 4.76
N CYS A 75 8.87 -5.68 4.22
CA CYS A 75 8.81 -5.39 2.80
C CYS A 75 9.95 -4.45 2.39
N ASP A 76 10.77 -4.86 1.42
CA ASP A 76 11.80 -4.02 0.82
C ASP A 76 11.70 -4.13 -0.71
N LEU A 77 11.07 -3.12 -1.29
CA LEU A 77 10.86 -3.04 -2.72
C LEU A 77 12.14 -2.68 -3.51
N SER A 78 13.26 -2.35 -2.85
CA SER A 78 14.50 -2.03 -3.56
C SER A 78 15.28 -3.26 -4.02
N VAL A 79 15.04 -4.42 -3.40
CA VAL A 79 15.86 -5.63 -3.57
C VAL A 79 15.71 -6.26 -4.96
N TYR A 80 14.49 -6.32 -5.50
CA TYR A 80 14.17 -7.01 -6.74
C TYR A 80 13.51 -6.07 -7.76
N GLU A 81 13.68 -6.36 -9.05
CA GLU A 81 13.13 -5.57 -10.15
C GLU A 81 11.61 -5.36 -10.04
N VAL A 82 10.87 -6.41 -9.68
CA VAL A 82 9.41 -6.35 -9.47
C VAL A 82 9.00 -5.38 -8.35
N GLY A 83 9.86 -5.20 -7.34
CA GLY A 83 9.67 -4.22 -6.28
C GLY A 83 10.02 -2.81 -6.76
N GLN A 84 11.13 -2.65 -7.48
CA GLN A 84 11.55 -1.36 -8.00
C GLN A 84 10.53 -0.80 -9.00
N SER A 85 9.95 -1.67 -9.84
CA SER A 85 8.84 -1.30 -10.73
C SER A 85 7.62 -0.83 -9.94
N ALA A 86 7.25 -1.52 -8.86
CA ALA A 86 6.17 -1.06 -7.98
C ALA A 86 6.46 0.31 -7.34
N GLN A 87 7.71 0.57 -6.91
CA GLN A 87 8.09 1.89 -6.39
C GLN A 87 8.00 2.98 -7.45
N LYS A 88 8.40 2.71 -8.69
CA LYS A 88 8.30 3.66 -9.81
C LYS A 88 6.84 4.04 -10.12
N LEU A 89 5.90 3.12 -9.90
CA LEU A 89 4.46 3.39 -10.00
C LEU A 89 3.92 4.27 -8.85
N GLY A 90 4.68 4.45 -7.76
CA GLY A 90 4.27 5.22 -6.59
C GLY A 90 3.79 4.38 -5.42
N VAL A 91 3.97 3.06 -5.45
CA VAL A 91 3.62 2.16 -4.34
C VAL A 91 4.50 2.45 -3.12
N ILE A 92 3.88 2.53 -1.96
CA ILE A 92 4.53 2.88 -0.70
C ILE A 92 4.92 1.59 0.05
N PRO A 93 6.20 1.31 0.32
CA PRO A 93 6.58 0.15 1.12
C PRO A 93 6.21 0.37 2.59
N ALA A 94 5.60 -0.63 3.22
CA ALA A 94 5.33 -0.66 4.66
C ALA A 94 6.56 -1.04 5.49
N ALA A 95 7.72 -1.31 4.85
CA ALA A 95 8.97 -1.63 5.53
C ALA A 95 8.80 -2.76 6.57
N GLY A 96 9.22 -2.53 7.82
CA GLY A 96 9.12 -3.50 8.91
C GLY A 96 7.76 -3.56 9.63
N MET A 97 6.73 -2.83 9.14
CA MET A 97 5.43 -2.79 9.80
C MET A 97 4.69 -4.14 9.68
N THR A 98 3.98 -4.55 10.73
CA THR A 98 2.95 -5.60 10.58
C THR A 98 1.79 -5.06 9.74
N THR A 99 0.98 -5.95 9.16
CA THR A 99 -0.22 -5.55 8.43
C THR A 99 -1.17 -4.71 9.30
N GLU A 100 -1.37 -5.08 10.57
CA GLU A 100 -2.24 -4.34 11.50
C GLU A 100 -1.72 -2.94 11.77
N TYR A 101 -0.40 -2.79 11.96
CA TYR A 101 0.20 -1.48 12.16
C TYR A 101 0.15 -0.65 10.88
N ALA A 102 0.42 -1.24 9.71
CA ALA A 102 0.30 -0.55 8.43
C ALA A 102 -1.13 -0.04 8.17
N VAL A 103 -2.16 -0.85 8.48
CA VAL A 103 -3.56 -0.43 8.38
C VAL A 103 -3.85 0.74 9.32
N MET A 104 -3.52 0.59 10.60
CA MET A 104 -3.75 1.66 11.59
C MET A 104 -3.04 2.97 11.17
N ARG A 105 -1.77 2.86 10.76
CA ARG A 105 -0.95 3.99 10.33
C ARG A 105 -1.50 4.64 9.07
N ALA A 106 -2.01 3.87 8.12
CA ALA A 106 -2.64 4.41 6.92
C ALA A 106 -3.93 5.18 7.27
N MET A 107 -4.80 4.60 8.09
CA MET A 107 -6.05 5.24 8.53
C MET A 107 -5.77 6.55 9.29
N TRP A 108 -4.75 6.56 10.15
CA TRP A 108 -4.30 7.76 10.86
C TRP A 108 -3.70 8.79 9.91
N ALA A 109 -2.74 8.40 9.07
CA ALA A 109 -2.07 9.33 8.14
C ALA A 109 -3.08 9.96 7.17
N LEU A 110 -4.04 9.20 6.65
CA LEU A 110 -5.14 9.71 5.82
C LEU A 110 -5.91 10.83 6.53
N ALA A 111 -6.26 10.64 7.81
CA ALA A 111 -7.04 11.62 8.57
C ALA A 111 -6.32 12.94 8.85
N TYR A 112 -4.98 12.98 8.74
CA TYR A 112 -4.15 14.15 9.05
C TYR A 112 -3.29 14.64 7.88
N SER A 113 -3.44 14.04 6.70
CA SER A 113 -2.76 14.48 5.47
C SER A 113 -3.70 15.22 4.54
N TYR A 114 -3.18 16.25 3.85
CA TYR A 114 -3.91 16.95 2.77
C TYR A 114 -3.32 16.68 1.39
N THR A 115 -2.06 16.22 1.34
CA THR A 115 -1.34 15.91 0.10
C THR A 115 -0.80 14.47 0.12
N PRO A 116 -0.51 13.87 -1.05
CA PRO A 116 0.21 12.60 -1.12
C PRO A 116 1.56 12.62 -0.38
N GLU A 117 2.27 13.74 -0.43
CA GLU A 117 3.56 13.93 0.23
C GLU A 117 3.43 13.98 1.75
N ASP A 118 2.41 14.68 2.27
CA ASP A 118 2.10 14.69 3.70
C ASP A 118 1.71 13.30 4.19
N PHE A 119 0.87 12.60 3.42
CA PHE A 119 0.51 11.22 3.72
C PHE A 119 1.75 10.36 3.83
N ARG A 120 2.66 10.42 2.85
CA ARG A 120 3.88 9.62 2.84
C ARG A 120 4.78 9.94 4.04
N LYS A 121 4.94 11.22 4.39
CA LYS A 121 5.70 11.65 5.57
C LYS A 121 5.11 11.09 6.87
N LEU A 122 3.80 11.25 7.06
CA LEU A 122 3.11 10.74 8.24
C LEU A 122 3.15 9.21 8.31
N PHE A 123 2.87 8.54 7.19
CA PHE A 123 2.84 7.08 7.13
C PHE A 123 4.21 6.47 7.48
N LEU A 124 5.31 7.04 6.97
CA LEU A 124 6.67 6.50 7.16
C LEU A 124 7.43 7.05 8.39
N ASP A 125 6.84 7.93 9.20
CA ASP A 125 7.53 8.52 10.36
C ASP A 125 7.77 7.49 11.50
N GLU A 126 9.03 7.17 11.79
CA GLU A 126 9.41 6.19 12.82
C GLU A 126 9.29 6.73 14.27
N ARG A 127 8.91 8.00 14.48
CA ARG A 127 8.94 8.67 15.80
C ARG A 127 7.71 8.43 16.70
N ASN A 128 6.84 7.46 16.39
CA ASN A 128 5.66 7.13 17.18
C ASN A 128 5.61 5.65 17.58
#